data_AF-A0A1M7MDY4-F1
#
_entry.id   AF-A0A1M7MDY4-F1
#
_cell.length_a   1.000
_cell.length_b   1.000
_cell.length_c   1.000
_cell.angle_alpha   90.00
_cell.angle_beta   90.00
_cell.angle_gamma   90.00
#
_symmetry.space_group_name_H-M   'P 1'
#
loop_
_entity.id
_entity.type
_entity.pdbx_description
1 polymer ?
#
loop_
_entity_poly.entity_id
_entity_poly.type
_entity_poly.pdbx_seq_one_letter_code
_entity_poly.pdbx_strand_id
1 'polypeptide(L)'
;MSQPELKRFDIVSGQVQRVYEFDDGRWESDRIEPDESYTLSGTDVLHVERDDGWLETTVYRDLEGSGTFQEISTSYIRPDQWLPDASDQALARLYMAVFDRSPDEGGFRYWDQQMDQGMPFNDVAASFINSNEFSQTYGTLNTGGFVEQLYLNVLNRTADAEGQNWWVAQLENGVLSRQEVVTGFSESAEFAALSAHSVDGFLQLVGQPVVVDNGF
;
A
#
# COMPACT_ATOMS: atom_id res chain seq x y z
N MET A 1 -3.62 30.23 18.06
CA MET A 1 -4.21 29.06 17.37
C MET A 1 -5.34 29.62 16.53
N SER A 2 -5.28 29.43 15.21
CA SER A 2 -6.40 29.77 14.33
C SER A 2 -7.61 28.91 14.72
N GLN A 3 -8.83 29.42 14.57
CA GLN A 3 -10.02 28.57 14.70
C GLN A 3 -10.04 27.59 13.52
N PRO A 4 -10.46 26.32 13.72
CA PRO A 4 -10.59 25.38 12.62
C PRO A 4 -11.62 25.90 11.62
N GLU A 5 -11.32 25.80 10.34
CA GLU A 5 -12.26 26.16 9.28
C GLU A 5 -13.51 25.29 9.37
N LEU A 6 -14.68 25.93 9.29
CA LEU A 6 -15.96 25.24 9.23
C LEU A 6 -16.49 25.30 7.81
N LYS A 7 -16.80 24.13 7.24
CA LYS A 7 -17.37 24.01 5.90
C LYS A 7 -18.76 23.35 5.95
N ARG A 8 -19.55 23.60 4.91
CA ARG A 8 -20.80 22.90 4.59
C ARG A 8 -20.79 22.46 3.13
N PHE A 9 -21.45 21.35 2.85
CA PHE A 9 -21.47 20.77 1.52
C PHE A 9 -22.91 20.44 1.09
N ASP A 10 -23.31 20.89 -0.10
CA ASP A 10 -24.51 20.38 -0.75
C ASP A 10 -24.12 19.14 -1.55
N ILE A 11 -24.54 17.96 -1.09
CA ILE A 11 -24.20 16.68 -1.72
C ILE A 11 -25.44 16.14 -2.42
N VAL A 12 -25.34 15.91 -3.73
CA VAL A 12 -26.42 15.33 -4.54
C VAL A 12 -25.89 14.08 -5.22
N SER A 13 -26.59 12.95 -5.00
CA SER A 13 -26.22 11.65 -5.57
C SER A 13 -24.76 11.24 -5.29
N GLY A 14 -24.25 11.59 -4.11
CA GLY A 14 -22.88 11.28 -3.67
C GLY A 14 -21.80 12.23 -4.19
N GLN A 15 -22.18 13.28 -4.93
CA GLN A 15 -21.24 14.29 -5.44
C GLN A 15 -21.44 15.62 -4.74
N VAL A 16 -20.34 16.28 -4.37
CA VAL A 16 -20.36 17.65 -3.84
C VAL A 16 -20.69 18.61 -4.99
N GLN A 17 -21.79 19.34 -4.86
CA GLN A 17 -22.27 20.30 -5.86
C GLN A 17 -21.94 21.74 -5.48
N ARG A 18 -21.88 22.02 -4.17
CA ARG A 18 -21.54 23.34 -3.62
C ARG A 18 -20.80 23.18 -2.31
N VAL A 19 -19.88 24.11 -2.09
CA VAL A 19 -19.14 24.28 -0.86
C VAL A 19 -19.58 25.60 -0.24
N TYR A 20 -19.67 25.64 1.08
CA TYR A 20 -19.86 26.86 1.83
C TYR A 20 -18.82 26.92 2.93
N GLU A 21 -18.30 28.11 3.18
CA GLU A 21 -17.39 28.41 4.26
C GLU A 21 -18.06 29.28 5.30
N PHE A 22 -17.69 29.08 6.57
CA PHE A 22 -18.13 29.94 7.64
C PHE A 22 -17.11 31.05 7.89
N ASP A 23 -17.41 32.25 7.38
CA ASP A 23 -16.59 33.44 7.59
C ASP A 23 -17.43 34.56 8.22
N ASP A 24 -16.81 35.38 9.08
CA ASP A 24 -17.43 36.52 9.76
C ASP A 24 -18.80 36.22 10.41
N GLY A 25 -18.97 34.99 10.90
CA GLY A 25 -20.19 34.53 11.57
C GLY A 25 -21.34 34.14 10.63
N ARG A 26 -21.06 33.96 9.33
CA ARG A 26 -22.06 33.64 8.30
C ARG A 26 -21.55 32.55 7.35
N TRP A 27 -22.49 31.85 6.72
CA TRP A 27 -22.18 30.91 5.66
C TRP A 27 -22.16 31.61 4.32
N GLU A 28 -21.04 31.52 3.62
CA GLU A 28 -20.86 32.08 2.28
C GLU A 28 -20.61 30.93 1.29
N SER A 29 -21.19 31.02 0.10
CA SER A 29 -20.95 30.01 -0.93
C SER A 29 -19.55 30.21 -1.50
N ASP A 30 -18.77 29.14 -1.48
CA ASP A 30 -17.42 29.13 -2.00
C ASP A 30 -17.41 28.50 -3.41
N ARG A 31 -16.58 29.07 -4.29
CA ARG A 31 -16.49 28.60 -5.68
C ARG A 31 -15.37 27.57 -5.75
N ILE A 32 -15.73 26.34 -6.11
CA ILE A 32 -14.75 25.30 -6.43
C ILE A 32 -13.92 25.74 -7.65
N GLU A 33 -12.61 25.89 -7.44
CA GLU A 33 -11.67 26.27 -8.49
C GLU A 33 -11.34 25.07 -9.42
N PRO A 34 -10.83 25.30 -10.65
CA PRO A 34 -10.59 24.21 -11.61
C PRO A 34 -9.55 23.15 -11.15
N ASP A 35 -8.68 23.53 -10.23
CA ASP A 35 -7.63 22.72 -9.59
C ASP A 35 -8.02 22.17 -8.22
N GLU A 36 -9.23 22.49 -7.75
CA GLU A 36 -9.84 21.95 -6.55
C GLU A 36 -10.83 20.83 -6.88
N SER A 37 -10.94 19.87 -5.96
CA SER A 37 -11.99 18.86 -6.01
C SER A 37 -12.43 18.45 -4.62
N TYR A 38 -13.73 18.21 -4.46
CA TYR A 38 -14.33 17.74 -3.22
C TYR A 38 -15.01 16.40 -3.45
N THR A 39 -14.54 15.35 -2.78
CA THR A 39 -15.03 13.98 -2.94
C THR A 39 -15.57 13.44 -1.62
N LEU A 40 -16.79 12.88 -1.63
CA LEU A 40 -17.33 12.16 -0.49
C LEU A 40 -16.68 10.77 -0.38
N SER A 41 -16.01 10.49 0.73
CA SER A 41 -15.44 9.18 1.07
C SER A 41 -16.01 8.71 2.40
N GLY A 42 -16.98 7.79 2.33
CA GLY A 42 -17.73 7.37 3.52
C GLY A 42 -18.52 8.54 4.12
N THR A 43 -18.16 8.97 5.33
CA THR A 43 -18.75 10.12 6.03
C THR A 43 -17.94 11.41 5.88
N ASP A 44 -16.76 11.33 5.27
CA ASP A 44 -15.81 12.43 5.21
C ASP A 44 -15.85 13.07 3.81
N VAL A 45 -15.55 14.36 3.76
CA VAL A 45 -15.32 15.07 2.50
C VAL A 45 -13.83 15.34 2.36
N LEU A 46 -13.23 14.82 1.30
CA LEU A 46 -11.84 15.07 0.95
C LEU A 46 -11.80 16.24 -0.02
N HIS A 47 -11.16 17.32 0.39
CA HIS A 47 -10.76 18.41 -0.49
C HIS A 47 -9.35 18.13 -1.01
N VAL A 48 -9.16 18.22 -2.32
CA VAL A 48 -7.86 18.09 -2.97
C VAL A 48 -7.63 19.31 -3.83
N GLU A 49 -6.53 20.01 -3.58
CA GLU A 49 -6.11 21.23 -4.28
C GLU A 49 -4.68 21.04 -4.81
N ARG A 50 -4.38 21.65 -5.96
CA ARG A 50 -3.01 21.71 -6.48
C ARG A 50 -2.44 23.13 -6.37
N ASP A 51 -1.65 23.40 -5.34
CA ASP A 51 -0.97 24.68 -5.17
C ASP A 51 0.53 24.56 -5.44
N ASP A 52 1.07 25.42 -6.31
CA ASP A 52 2.50 25.48 -6.66
C ASP A 52 3.15 24.11 -6.99
N GLY A 53 2.34 23.21 -7.57
CA GLY A 53 2.72 21.84 -7.90
C GLY A 53 2.49 20.83 -6.79
N TRP A 54 2.34 21.24 -5.54
CA TRP A 54 1.99 20.35 -4.43
C TRP A 54 0.54 19.91 -4.52
N LEU A 55 0.27 18.68 -4.14
CA LEU A 55 -1.09 18.21 -3.92
C LEU A 55 -1.40 18.38 -2.44
N GLU A 56 -2.28 19.32 -2.12
CA GLU A 56 -2.85 19.47 -0.80
C GLU A 56 -4.10 18.58 -0.70
N THR A 57 -4.24 17.85 0.41
CA THR A 57 -5.43 17.08 0.71
C THR A 57 -5.90 17.36 2.12
N THR A 58 -7.09 17.93 2.23
CA THR A 58 -7.76 18.30 3.47
C THR A 58 -8.95 17.41 3.72
N VAL A 59 -9.04 16.80 4.89
CA VAL A 59 -10.14 15.93 5.29
C VAL A 59 -11.09 16.71 6.18
N TYR A 60 -12.34 16.84 5.75
CA TYR A 60 -13.42 17.45 6.51
C TYR A 60 -14.36 16.38 7.05
N ARG A 61 -14.75 16.48 8.32
CA ARG A 61 -15.69 15.55 8.97
C ARG A 61 -16.77 16.28 9.77
N ASP A 62 -18.00 15.81 9.63
CA ASP A 62 -19.10 16.18 10.52
C ASP A 62 -19.08 15.29 11.77
N LEU A 63 -18.43 15.79 12.82
CA LEU A 63 -18.26 15.05 14.07
C LEU A 63 -19.57 14.86 14.85
N GLU A 64 -20.56 15.71 14.60
CA GLU A 64 -21.79 15.78 15.39
C GLU A 64 -23.05 15.35 14.61
N GLY A 65 -22.93 15.08 13.31
CA GLY A 65 -24.08 14.82 12.43
C GLY A 65 -24.95 16.06 12.19
N SER A 66 -24.37 17.25 12.37
CA SER A 66 -25.07 18.54 12.31
C SER A 66 -25.18 19.13 10.89
N GLY A 67 -24.49 18.51 9.93
CA GLY A 67 -24.22 19.05 8.60
C GLY A 67 -23.07 20.06 8.57
N THR A 68 -22.41 20.33 9.70
CA THR A 68 -21.26 21.24 9.78
C THR A 68 -19.98 20.42 9.89
N PHE A 69 -19.08 20.60 8.93
CA PHE A 69 -17.84 19.85 8.84
C PHE A 69 -16.68 20.67 9.40
N GLN A 70 -15.79 20.01 10.13
CA GLN A 70 -14.55 20.58 10.64
C GLN A 70 -13.37 19.97 9.88
N GLU A 71 -12.34 20.77 9.64
CA GLU A 71 -11.05 20.24 9.21
C GLU A 71 -10.50 19.27 10.26
N ILE A 72 -10.16 18.07 9.82
CA ILE A 72 -9.56 17.01 10.66
C ILE A 72 -8.06 16.90 10.41
N SER A 73 -7.64 17.03 9.16
CA SER A 73 -6.24 16.92 8.78
C SER A 73 -6.00 17.54 7.42
N THR A 74 -4.83 18.15 7.25
CA THR A 74 -4.32 18.63 5.97
C THR A 74 -2.96 18.00 5.71
N SER A 75 -2.73 17.56 4.47
CA SER A 75 -1.51 16.89 4.05
C SER A 75 -1.03 17.45 2.71
N TYR A 76 0.29 17.54 2.55
CA TYR A 76 0.93 18.04 1.34
C TYR A 76 1.80 16.96 0.73
N ILE A 77 1.55 16.63 -0.53
CA ILE A 77 2.29 15.63 -1.31
C ILE A 77 3.01 16.34 -2.45
N ARG A 78 4.32 16.13 -2.57
CA ARG A 78 5.07 16.67 -3.71
C ARG A 78 4.75 15.88 -5.00
N PRO A 79 4.82 16.51 -6.19
CA PRO A 79 4.75 15.78 -7.46
C PRO A 79 5.73 14.62 -7.59
N ASP A 80 6.91 14.76 -7.00
CA ASP A 80 8.02 13.79 -7.04
C ASP A 80 8.06 12.89 -5.80
N GLN A 81 7.09 13.02 -4.89
CA GLN A 81 7.01 12.14 -3.74
C GLN A 81 6.63 10.74 -4.21
N TRP A 82 7.52 9.80 -3.95
CA TRP A 82 7.24 8.39 -4.17
C TRP A 82 6.10 7.96 -3.23
N LEU A 83 4.99 7.54 -3.82
CA LEU A 83 3.84 6.98 -3.13
C LEU A 83 3.77 5.50 -3.49
N PRO A 84 3.80 4.59 -2.50
CA PRO A 84 3.76 3.17 -2.79
C PRO A 84 2.43 2.79 -3.46
N ASP A 85 2.52 1.94 -4.47
CA ASP A 85 1.37 1.38 -5.16
C ASP A 85 1.18 -0.13 -4.86
N ALA A 86 0.28 -0.78 -5.60
CA ALA A 86 0.01 -2.20 -5.43
C ALA A 86 1.21 -3.09 -5.79
N SER A 87 2.07 -2.66 -6.72
CA SER A 87 3.26 -3.38 -7.13
C SER A 87 4.36 -3.31 -6.07
N ASP A 88 4.50 -2.15 -5.41
CA ASP A 88 5.39 -1.98 -4.26
C ASP A 88 5.01 -2.90 -3.10
N GLN A 89 3.72 -2.97 -2.80
CA GLN A 89 3.20 -3.87 -1.78
C GLN A 89 3.43 -5.34 -2.14
N ALA A 90 3.22 -5.72 -3.41
CA ALA A 90 3.46 -7.07 -3.89
C ALA A 90 4.95 -7.44 -3.81
N LEU A 91 5.85 -6.53 -4.15
CA LEU A 91 7.29 -6.73 -4.02
C LEU A 91 7.71 -6.91 -2.56
N ALA A 92 7.19 -6.08 -1.65
CA ALA A 92 7.45 -6.22 -0.22
C ALA A 92 6.95 -7.57 0.32
N ARG A 93 5.74 -8.00 -0.08
CA ARG A 93 5.21 -9.33 0.28
C ARG A 93 6.03 -10.47 -0.29
N LEU A 94 6.53 -10.35 -1.51
CA LEU A 94 7.38 -11.38 -2.12
C LEU A 94 8.63 -11.64 -1.27
N TYR A 95 9.30 -10.59 -0.78
CA TYR A 95 10.41 -10.72 0.17
C TYR A 95 10.00 -11.47 1.43
N MET A 96 8.87 -11.08 2.04
CA MET A 96 8.41 -11.69 3.28
C MET A 96 8.01 -13.16 3.08
N ALA A 97 7.30 -13.47 2.00
CA ALA A 97 6.88 -14.83 1.68
C ALA A 97 8.06 -15.77 1.42
N VAL A 98 9.10 -15.29 0.74
CA VAL A 98 10.25 -16.11 0.33
C VAL A 98 11.34 -16.18 1.42
N PHE A 99 11.57 -15.10 2.16
CA PHE A 99 12.73 -15.00 3.05
C PHE A 99 12.37 -14.77 4.53
N ASP A 100 11.08 -14.73 4.88
CA ASP A 100 10.58 -14.52 6.25
C ASP A 100 11.15 -13.25 6.91
N ARG A 101 11.32 -12.19 6.11
CA ARG A 101 11.84 -10.89 6.56
C ARG A 101 11.31 -9.75 5.70
N SER A 102 11.28 -8.55 6.29
CA SER A 102 11.11 -7.33 5.50
C SER A 102 12.26 -7.16 4.50
N PRO A 103 12.01 -6.53 3.34
CA PRO A 103 13.08 -6.14 2.43
C PRO A 103 14.08 -5.22 3.11
N ASP A 104 15.33 -5.24 2.64
CA ASP A 104 16.22 -4.11 2.85
C ASP A 104 15.92 -3.01 1.81
N GLU A 105 16.14 -1.74 2.17
CA GLU A 105 15.78 -0.61 1.31
C GLU A 105 16.52 -0.67 -0.05
N GLY A 106 17.80 -1.02 -0.05
CA GLY A 106 18.61 -1.06 -1.28
C GLY A 106 18.14 -2.13 -2.26
N GLY A 107 17.89 -3.34 -1.77
CA GLY A 107 17.35 -4.45 -2.56
C GLY A 107 15.94 -4.16 -3.07
N PHE A 108 15.08 -3.59 -2.23
CA PHE A 108 13.74 -3.18 -2.63
C PHE A 108 13.77 -2.15 -3.76
N ARG A 109 14.51 -1.03 -3.59
CA ARG A 109 14.62 0.01 -4.61
C ARG A 109 15.21 -0.50 -5.92
N TYR A 110 16.14 -1.45 -5.85
CA TYR A 110 16.67 -2.07 -7.06
C TYR A 110 15.58 -2.77 -7.87
N TRP A 111 14.77 -3.62 -7.23
CA TRP A 111 13.71 -4.36 -7.91
C TRP A 111 12.55 -3.47 -8.34
N ASP A 112 12.17 -2.50 -7.51
CA ASP A 112 11.21 -1.45 -7.84
C ASP A 112 11.63 -0.74 -9.14
N GLN A 113 12.89 -0.29 -9.22
CA GLN A 113 13.45 0.31 -10.42
C GLN A 113 13.45 -0.64 -11.64
N GLN A 114 13.66 -1.94 -11.46
CA GLN A 114 13.55 -2.91 -12.57
C GLN A 114 12.10 -2.99 -13.08
N MET A 115 11.12 -2.98 -12.18
CA MET A 115 9.70 -3.01 -12.53
C MET A 115 9.27 -1.72 -13.24
N ASP A 116 9.75 -0.56 -12.77
CA ASP A 116 9.56 0.74 -13.44
C ASP A 116 10.13 0.75 -14.86
N GLN A 117 11.22 0.00 -15.10
CA GLN A 117 11.82 -0.17 -16.43
C GLN A 117 11.09 -1.22 -17.29
N GLY A 118 10.00 -1.80 -16.79
CA GLY A 118 9.13 -2.72 -17.51
C GLY A 118 9.44 -4.20 -17.27
N MET A 119 10.30 -4.56 -16.31
CA MET A 119 10.43 -5.96 -15.89
C MET A 119 9.12 -6.42 -15.24
N PRO A 120 8.49 -7.50 -15.72
CA PRO A 120 7.25 -7.98 -15.12
C PRO A 120 7.52 -8.58 -13.74
N PHE A 121 6.57 -8.43 -12.81
CA PHE A 121 6.66 -8.96 -11.45
C PHE A 121 7.02 -10.46 -11.40
N ASN A 122 6.50 -11.25 -12.35
CA ASN A 122 6.82 -12.68 -12.45
C ASN A 122 8.30 -12.94 -12.73
N ASP A 123 8.98 -12.08 -13.48
CA ASP A 123 10.42 -12.21 -13.74
C ASP A 123 11.26 -11.79 -12.51
N VAL A 124 10.74 -10.86 -11.70
CA VAL A 124 11.31 -10.55 -10.38
C VAL A 124 11.19 -11.77 -9.46
N ALA A 125 10.00 -12.38 -9.36
CA ALA A 125 9.80 -13.61 -8.59
C ALA A 125 10.70 -14.76 -9.06
N ALA A 126 10.86 -14.92 -10.38
CA ALA A 126 11.81 -15.88 -10.94
C ALA A 126 13.25 -15.58 -10.51
N SER A 127 13.64 -14.31 -10.46
CA SER A 127 14.97 -13.90 -10.00
C SER A 127 15.22 -14.21 -8.52
N PHE A 128 14.21 -14.08 -7.68
CA PHE A 128 14.29 -14.47 -6.26
C PHE A 128 14.51 -15.97 -6.13
N ILE A 129 13.77 -16.78 -6.89
CA ILE A 129 13.87 -18.25 -6.85
C ILE A 129 15.22 -18.75 -7.36
N ASN A 130 15.78 -18.07 -8.36
CA ASN A 130 17.11 -18.38 -8.90
C ASN A 130 18.26 -17.79 -8.07
N SER A 131 17.97 -17.09 -6.97
CA SER A 131 18.99 -16.46 -6.14
C SER A 131 19.75 -17.46 -5.26
N ASN A 132 20.94 -17.04 -4.83
CA ASN A 132 21.71 -17.78 -3.83
C ASN A 132 21.00 -17.84 -2.47
N GLU A 133 20.24 -16.81 -2.11
CA GLU A 133 19.47 -16.76 -0.85
C GLU A 133 18.37 -17.83 -0.87
N PHE A 134 17.62 -17.92 -1.97
CA PHE A 134 16.62 -18.98 -2.13
C PHE A 134 17.23 -20.38 -2.09
N SER A 135 18.37 -20.57 -2.76
CA SER A 135 19.08 -21.85 -2.72
C SER A 135 19.57 -22.22 -1.32
N GLN A 136 19.95 -21.24 -0.49
CA GLN A 136 20.35 -21.47 0.91
C GLN A 136 19.15 -21.84 1.79
N THR A 137 17.99 -21.20 1.58
CA THR A 137 16.77 -21.47 2.36
C THR A 137 16.06 -22.75 1.93
N TYR A 138 15.94 -22.99 0.62
CA TYR A 138 15.07 -24.04 0.06
C TYR A 138 15.83 -25.16 -0.66
N GLY A 139 17.13 -25.02 -0.92
CA GLY A 139 17.88 -25.94 -1.80
C GLY A 139 18.02 -27.37 -1.28
N THR A 140 17.91 -27.58 0.03
CA THR A 140 17.95 -28.91 0.66
C THR A 140 16.55 -29.50 0.91
N LEU A 141 15.50 -28.71 0.71
CA LEU A 141 14.13 -29.11 0.98
C LEU A 141 13.54 -29.91 -0.19
N ASN A 142 12.85 -31.00 0.15
CA ASN A 142 11.98 -31.69 -0.81
C ASN A 142 10.71 -30.86 -1.05
N THR A 143 9.83 -31.31 -1.96
CA THR A 143 8.61 -30.59 -2.32
C THR A 143 7.72 -30.29 -1.11
N GLY A 144 7.52 -31.26 -0.22
CA GLY A 144 6.74 -31.09 1.01
C GLY A 144 7.34 -30.06 1.95
N GLY A 145 8.66 -30.10 2.17
CA GLY A 145 9.38 -29.13 3.00
C GLY A 145 9.38 -27.73 2.40
N PHE A 146 9.46 -27.61 1.07
CA PHE A 146 9.31 -26.32 0.38
C PHE A 146 7.93 -25.70 0.64
N VAL A 147 6.85 -26.49 0.51
CA VAL A 147 5.49 -26.02 0.81
C VAL A 147 5.35 -25.67 2.29
N GLU A 148 5.84 -26.53 3.20
CA GLU A 148 5.80 -26.28 4.65
C GLU A 148 6.46 -24.95 5.02
N GLN A 149 7.65 -24.69 4.44
CA GLN A 149 8.37 -23.45 4.71
C GLN A 149 7.61 -22.21 4.22
N LEU A 150 6.92 -22.28 3.08
CA LEU A 150 6.07 -21.17 2.63
C LEU A 150 4.88 -20.94 3.58
N TYR A 151 4.25 -21.99 4.10
CA TYR A 151 3.20 -21.85 5.12
C TYR A 151 3.71 -21.17 6.38
N LEU A 152 4.92 -21.51 6.82
CA LEU A 152 5.54 -20.88 7.98
C LEU A 152 5.83 -19.39 7.73
N ASN A 153 6.45 -19.05 6.60
CA ASN A 153 6.79 -17.65 6.28
C ASN A 153 5.52 -16.77 6.12
N VAL A 154 4.48 -17.32 5.50
CA VAL A 154 3.31 -16.55 5.05
C VAL A 154 2.21 -16.52 6.11
N LEU A 155 1.95 -17.65 6.76
CA LEU A 155 0.83 -17.79 7.68
C LEU A 155 1.27 -18.00 9.14
N ASN A 156 2.58 -18.06 9.39
CA ASN A 156 3.17 -18.33 10.71
C ASN A 156 2.56 -19.56 11.40
N ARG A 157 2.25 -20.59 10.61
CA ARG A 157 1.68 -21.85 11.07
C ARG A 157 2.13 -22.99 10.17
N THR A 158 2.09 -24.20 10.69
CA THR A 158 2.29 -25.40 9.89
C THR A 158 1.16 -25.58 8.88
N ALA A 159 1.48 -26.20 7.74
CA ALA A 159 0.45 -26.56 6.76
C ALA A 159 -0.50 -27.60 7.36
N ASP A 160 -1.80 -27.49 7.06
CA ASP A 160 -2.71 -28.61 7.29
C ASP A 160 -2.46 -29.70 6.25
N ALA A 161 -2.75 -30.95 6.61
CA ALA A 161 -2.41 -32.10 5.78
C ALA A 161 -3.10 -32.07 4.41
N GLU A 162 -4.32 -31.52 4.31
CA GLU A 162 -5.05 -31.44 3.05
C GLU A 162 -4.42 -30.40 2.11
N GLY A 163 -4.18 -29.19 2.63
CA GLY A 163 -3.52 -28.12 1.89
C GLY A 163 -2.12 -28.51 1.42
N GLN A 164 -1.30 -29.06 2.32
CA GLN A 164 0.06 -29.50 1.96
C GLN A 164 0.04 -30.55 0.84
N ASN A 165 -0.80 -31.58 0.97
CA ASN A 165 -0.91 -32.63 -0.05
C ASN A 165 -1.37 -32.08 -1.40
N TRP A 166 -2.29 -31.11 -1.39
CA TRP A 166 -2.77 -30.49 -2.62
C TRP A 166 -1.64 -29.73 -3.34
N TRP A 167 -0.90 -28.87 -2.63
CA TRP A 167 0.22 -28.11 -3.20
C TRP A 167 1.35 -29.00 -3.70
N VAL A 168 1.71 -30.02 -2.91
CA VAL A 168 2.72 -31.01 -3.30
C VAL A 168 2.29 -31.72 -4.58
N ALA A 169 1.02 -32.14 -4.69
CA ALA A 169 0.52 -32.78 -5.90
C ALA A 169 0.56 -31.84 -7.12
N GLN A 170 0.27 -30.54 -6.97
CA GLN A 170 0.39 -29.60 -8.09
C GLN A 170 1.84 -29.47 -8.58
N LEU A 171 2.79 -29.42 -7.66
CA LEU A 171 4.22 -29.31 -7.96
C LEU A 171 4.78 -30.60 -8.57
N GLU A 172 4.49 -31.76 -7.97
CA GLU A 172 5.03 -33.05 -8.43
C GLU A 172 4.44 -33.50 -9.77
N ASN A 173 3.20 -33.13 -10.06
CA ASN A 173 2.58 -33.38 -11.37
C ASN A 173 2.97 -32.33 -12.43
N GLY A 174 3.75 -31.31 -12.06
CA GLY A 174 4.18 -30.23 -12.97
C GLY A 174 3.03 -29.33 -13.45
N VAL A 175 1.91 -29.30 -12.72
CA VAL A 175 0.78 -28.40 -13.01
C VAL A 175 1.13 -26.97 -12.63
N LEU A 176 1.85 -26.81 -11.52
CA LEU A 176 2.41 -25.53 -11.08
C LEU A 176 3.93 -25.64 -10.92
N SER A 177 4.61 -24.57 -11.27
CA SER A 177 6.02 -24.35 -10.94
C SER A 177 6.17 -23.84 -9.50
N ARG A 178 7.39 -23.93 -8.94
CA ARG A 178 7.71 -23.30 -7.65
C ARG A 178 7.47 -21.78 -7.68
N GLN A 179 7.66 -21.14 -8.83
CA GLN A 179 7.38 -19.72 -9.03
C GLN A 179 5.90 -19.40 -8.86
N GLU A 180 5.04 -20.14 -9.54
CA GLU A 180 3.59 -19.93 -9.43
C GLU A 180 3.09 -20.20 -8.01
N VAL A 181 3.67 -21.18 -7.30
CA VAL A 181 3.36 -21.41 -5.88
C VAL A 181 3.81 -20.24 -5.01
N VAL A 182 5.06 -19.76 -5.14
CA VAL A 182 5.55 -18.60 -4.37
C VAL A 182 4.67 -17.37 -4.60
N THR A 183 4.38 -17.03 -5.85
CA THR A 183 3.51 -15.90 -6.20
C THR A 183 2.10 -16.09 -5.65
N GLY A 184 1.54 -17.31 -5.73
CA GLY A 184 0.22 -17.61 -5.19
C GLY A 184 0.12 -17.46 -3.66
N PHE A 185 1.17 -17.82 -2.92
CA PHE A 185 1.25 -17.60 -1.48
C PHE A 185 1.43 -16.12 -1.12
N SER A 186 2.37 -15.43 -1.80
CA SER A 186 2.66 -14.00 -1.61
C SER A 186 1.43 -13.12 -1.84
N GLU A 187 0.67 -13.41 -2.88
CA GLU A 187 -0.48 -12.58 -3.28
C GLU A 187 -1.82 -13.16 -2.81
N SER A 188 -1.78 -14.13 -1.89
CA SER A 188 -3.00 -14.64 -1.26
C SER A 188 -3.66 -13.54 -0.44
N ALA A 189 -5.00 -13.49 -0.48
CA ALA A 189 -5.76 -12.49 0.29
C ALA A 189 -5.51 -12.58 1.80
N GLU A 190 -5.28 -13.81 2.31
CA GLU A 190 -4.92 -14.03 3.72
C GLU A 190 -3.57 -13.40 4.05
N PHE A 191 -2.54 -13.63 3.23
CA PHE A 191 -1.23 -13.04 3.49
C PHE A 191 -1.20 -11.54 3.30
N ALA A 192 -1.90 -11.03 2.27
CA ALA A 192 -2.03 -9.59 2.06
C ALA A 192 -2.63 -8.91 3.30
N ALA A 193 -3.63 -9.52 3.93
CA ALA A 193 -4.20 -9.02 5.18
C ALA A 193 -3.24 -9.15 6.38
N LEU A 194 -2.55 -10.29 6.52
CA LEU A 194 -1.61 -10.53 7.63
C LEU A 194 -0.37 -9.63 7.58
N SER A 195 0.13 -9.34 6.37
CA SER A 195 1.35 -8.56 6.15
C SER A 195 1.10 -7.07 6.01
N ALA A 196 -0.16 -6.62 5.86
CA ALA A 196 -0.52 -5.23 5.58
C ALA A 196 0.22 -4.22 6.46
N HIS A 197 0.20 -4.40 7.78
CA HIS A 197 0.84 -3.46 8.69
C HIS A 197 2.37 -3.39 8.51
N SER A 198 3.02 -4.53 8.32
CA SER A 198 4.47 -4.61 8.11
C SER A 198 4.88 -4.03 6.76
N VAL A 199 4.09 -4.29 5.73
CA VAL A 199 4.28 -3.75 4.37
C VAL A 199 4.09 -2.25 4.38
N ASP A 200 2.99 -1.74 4.93
CA ASP A 200 2.71 -0.30 5.02
C ASP A 200 3.81 0.42 5.82
N GLY A 201 4.22 -0.15 6.96
CA GLY A 201 5.30 0.41 7.77
C GLY A 201 6.63 0.47 7.04
N PHE A 202 6.99 -0.59 6.30
CA PHE A 202 8.20 -0.60 5.49
C PHE A 202 8.14 0.43 4.35
N LEU A 203 7.04 0.46 3.60
CA LEU A 203 6.88 1.38 2.46
C LEU A 203 6.84 2.84 2.91
N GLN A 204 6.25 3.14 4.07
CA GLN A 204 6.34 4.48 4.65
C GLN A 204 7.77 4.88 4.95
N LEU A 205 8.63 3.97 5.43
CA LEU A 205 10.05 4.25 5.67
C LEU A 205 10.81 4.49 4.38
N VAL A 206 10.57 3.68 3.34
CA VAL A 206 11.21 3.85 2.02
C VAL A 206 10.73 5.14 1.33
N GLY A 207 9.47 5.53 1.53
CA GLY A 207 8.91 6.75 0.94
C GLY A 207 9.29 8.04 1.65
N GLN A 208 9.94 7.98 2.82
CA GLN A 208 10.40 9.20 3.48
C GLN A 208 11.58 9.80 2.71
N PRO A 209 11.62 11.13 2.50
CA PRO A 209 12.84 11.77 2.04
C PRO A 209 13.94 11.46 3.05
N VAL A 210 15.09 10.97 2.57
CA VAL A 210 16.27 10.82 3.43
C VAL A 210 16.59 12.19 4.02
N VAL A 211 16.22 12.42 5.28
CA VAL A 211 16.67 13.58 6.02
C VAL A 211 18.16 13.34 6.26
N VAL A 212 18.99 13.82 5.33
CA VAL A 212 20.39 14.07 5.63
C VAL A 212 20.40 15.18 6.66
N ASP A 213 20.41 14.79 7.94
CA ASP A 213 20.71 15.68 9.05
C ASP A 213 22.16 16.14 8.89
N ASN A 214 22.35 17.16 8.06
CA ASN A 214 23.57 17.95 8.04
C ASN A 214 23.51 18.86 9.26
N GLY A 215 23.76 18.25 10.42
CA GLY A 215 23.79 18.95 11.70
C GLY A 215 24.63 20.23 11.59
N PHE A 216 24.00 21.34 11.93
CA PHE A 216 24.64 22.61 12.25
C PHE A 216 24.04 23.16 13.55
#